data_AF-A0A3L8CK24-F1
#
_entry.id   AF-A0A3L8CK24-F1
#
_cell.length_a   1.000
_cell.length_b   1.000
_cell.length_c   1.000
_cell.angle_alpha   90.00
_cell.angle_beta   90.00
_cell.angle_gamma   90.00
#
_symmetry.space_group_name_H-M   'P 1'
#
loop_
_entity.id
_entity.type
_entity.pdbx_description
1 polymer ?
#
loop_
_entity_poly.entity_id
_entity_poly.type
_entity_poly.pdbx_seq_one_letter_code
_entity_poly.pdbx_strand_id
1 'polypeptide(L)'
;MREIVLINITGVDRPGLTAAITGVLAQGGVNILDIGQAVIHDTLSFGILVEIPDTEQGKSVLKNILFKGYELDQQVRFTPVSEEDYQQWVGNQGKKRHIVTLLTRKVTAGQLQAVSSITAKYGLNIDHIDRLSGRMPLDTPADKGKGCIEFSVRGEAADSQALRAEFLSVAQELNVDIAFQEDSLFRRNRRLAVFDMDSTLIEAEVIDELAKAAGVGEQVSAITERAMAGELDFRASFKERLALLKGLDVSVLDSIGASLRLTEGAETLFAELKRLGYKTAILSGGFTYFAKQLQAKLGIDYVFANELEVLDGKVTGVAVEPIVDAQRKADLLKE
;
A
#
# COMPACT_ATOMS: atom_id res chain seq x y z
N MET A 1 29.80 -33.31 -20.83
CA MET A 1 29.14 -33.04 -19.52
C MET A 1 28.42 -31.71 -19.67
N ARG A 2 27.17 -31.57 -19.20
CA ARG A 2 26.42 -30.31 -19.38
C ARG A 2 26.99 -29.25 -18.44
N GLU A 3 27.22 -28.04 -18.93
CA GLU A 3 27.82 -26.96 -18.14
C GLU A 3 26.77 -25.89 -17.84
N ILE A 4 26.58 -25.57 -16.55
CA ILE A 4 25.66 -24.51 -16.14
C ILE A 4 26.48 -23.26 -15.80
N VAL A 5 26.13 -22.14 -16.42
CA VAL A 5 26.86 -20.88 -16.26
C VAL A 5 25.89 -19.72 -16.05
N LEU A 6 26.13 -18.92 -15.02
CA LEU A 6 25.52 -17.59 -14.89
C LEU A 6 26.37 -16.57 -15.64
N ILE A 7 25.75 -15.93 -16.64
CA ILE A 7 26.33 -14.85 -17.43
C ILE A 7 25.76 -13.53 -16.89
N ASN A 8 26.61 -12.69 -16.32
CA ASN A 8 26.24 -11.34 -15.89
C ASN A 8 26.83 -10.32 -16.85
N ILE A 9 25.99 -9.44 -17.37
CA ILE A 9 26.34 -8.39 -18.33
C ILE A 9 25.94 -7.05 -17.73
N THR A 10 26.89 -6.13 -17.61
CA THR A 10 26.68 -4.81 -17.01
C THR A 10 27.33 -3.71 -17.82
N GLY A 11 26.66 -2.58 -17.95
CA GLY A 11 27.18 -1.43 -18.71
C GLY A 11 26.08 -0.42 -19.03
N VAL A 12 26.35 0.47 -19.98
CA VAL A 12 25.36 1.47 -20.42
C VAL A 12 24.28 0.76 -21.25
N ASP A 13 23.01 1.02 -20.93
CA ASP A 13 21.87 0.46 -21.64
C ASP A 13 21.79 0.98 -23.08
N ARG A 14 21.47 0.07 -24.02
CA ARG A 14 21.36 0.37 -25.46
C ARG A 14 20.33 -0.55 -26.13
N PRO A 15 19.56 -0.05 -27.10
CA PRO A 15 18.66 -0.89 -27.88
C PRO A 15 19.37 -2.07 -28.56
N GLY A 16 18.75 -3.24 -28.54
CA GLY A 16 19.24 -4.43 -29.24
C GLY A 16 20.28 -5.25 -28.47
N LEU A 17 20.71 -4.85 -27.28
CA LEU A 17 21.67 -5.59 -26.47
C LEU A 17 21.15 -7.00 -26.13
N THR A 18 19.93 -7.11 -25.60
CA THR A 18 19.29 -8.39 -25.31
C THR A 18 19.29 -9.30 -26.55
N ALA A 19 18.87 -8.76 -27.70
CA ALA A 19 18.80 -9.50 -28.96
C ALA A 19 20.18 -9.97 -29.45
N ALA A 20 21.21 -9.13 -29.31
CA ALA A 20 22.58 -9.47 -29.70
C ALA A 20 23.14 -10.60 -28.84
N ILE A 21 22.94 -10.54 -27.52
CA ILE A 21 23.40 -11.54 -26.56
C ILE A 21 22.64 -12.86 -26.76
N THR A 22 21.30 -12.83 -26.80
CA THR A 22 20.49 -14.04 -27.01
C THR A 22 20.71 -14.63 -28.40
N GLY A 23 21.04 -13.82 -29.40
CA GLY A 23 21.41 -14.29 -30.74
C GLY A 23 22.67 -15.15 -30.73
N VAL A 24 23.70 -14.76 -29.96
CA VAL A 24 24.91 -15.58 -29.76
C VAL A 24 24.58 -16.88 -29.02
N LEU A 25 23.76 -16.82 -27.96
CA LEU A 25 23.33 -18.02 -27.23
C LEU A 25 22.55 -18.99 -28.12
N ALA A 26 21.64 -18.46 -28.95
CA ALA A 26 20.84 -19.25 -29.88
C ALA A 26 21.71 -19.98 -30.92
N GLN A 27 22.74 -19.32 -31.46
CA GLN A 27 23.70 -19.95 -32.38
C GLN A 27 24.48 -21.10 -31.72
N GLY A 28 24.70 -21.01 -30.41
CA GLY A 28 25.35 -22.06 -29.60
C GLY A 28 24.43 -23.22 -29.20
N GLY A 29 23.12 -23.15 -29.53
CA GLY A 29 22.14 -24.15 -29.09
C GLY A 29 21.94 -24.18 -27.57
N VAL A 30 22.18 -23.05 -26.90
CA VAL A 30 22.16 -22.93 -25.44
C VAL A 30 20.72 -22.89 -24.91
N ASN A 31 20.46 -23.62 -23.83
CA ASN A 31 19.19 -23.54 -23.10
C ASN A 31 19.27 -22.44 -22.04
N ILE A 32 18.22 -21.62 -21.92
CA ILE A 32 18.10 -20.60 -20.86
C ILE A 32 17.32 -21.22 -19.69
N LEU A 33 17.92 -21.22 -18.51
CA LEU A 33 17.33 -21.74 -17.27
C LEU A 33 16.62 -20.65 -16.46
N ASP A 34 17.20 -19.45 -16.42
CA ASP A 34 16.63 -18.27 -15.79
C ASP A 34 17.16 -16.99 -16.43
N ILE A 35 16.41 -15.90 -16.34
CA ILE A 35 16.75 -14.63 -16.97
C ILE A 35 16.19 -13.46 -16.17
N GLY A 36 17.02 -12.45 -15.93
CA GLY A 36 16.64 -11.22 -15.25
C GLY A 36 17.36 -10.02 -15.83
N GLN A 37 16.62 -8.94 -16.08
CA GLN A 37 17.17 -7.69 -16.59
C GLN A 37 16.60 -6.52 -15.80
N ALA A 38 17.45 -5.56 -15.43
CA ALA A 38 17.04 -4.28 -14.88
C ALA A 38 17.87 -3.15 -15.50
N VAL A 39 17.24 -2.00 -15.70
CA VAL A 39 17.92 -0.77 -16.12
C VAL A 39 17.68 0.28 -15.05
N ILE A 40 18.76 0.77 -14.44
CA ILE A 40 18.72 1.79 -13.39
C ILE A 40 19.59 2.95 -13.84
N HIS A 41 19.01 4.12 -14.07
CA HIS A 41 19.73 5.32 -14.53
C HIS A 41 20.66 5.04 -15.73
N ASP A 42 20.09 4.48 -16.80
CA ASP A 42 20.80 4.11 -18.04
C ASP A 42 21.91 3.06 -17.85
N THR A 43 21.99 2.43 -16.69
CA THR A 43 22.90 1.31 -16.42
C THR A 43 22.12 0.01 -16.48
N LEU A 44 22.47 -0.85 -17.41
CA LEU A 44 21.95 -2.20 -17.55
C LEU A 44 22.63 -3.13 -16.54
N SER A 45 21.83 -3.97 -15.90
CA SER A 45 22.25 -5.22 -15.28
C SER A 45 21.43 -6.35 -15.89
N PHE A 46 22.11 -7.26 -16.58
CA PHE A 46 21.48 -8.35 -17.31
C PHE A 46 22.12 -9.69 -16.92
N GLY A 47 21.36 -10.52 -16.20
CA GLY A 47 21.75 -11.86 -15.78
C GLY A 47 21.02 -12.91 -16.60
N ILE A 48 21.75 -13.89 -17.13
CA ILE A 48 21.18 -15.06 -17.81
C ILE A 48 21.86 -16.30 -17.24
N LEU A 49 21.07 -17.20 -16.66
CA LEU A 49 21.53 -18.53 -16.26
C LEU A 49 21.27 -19.49 -17.41
N VAL A 50 22.32 -20.18 -17.86
CA VAL A 50 22.25 -21.03 -19.05
C VAL A 50 22.79 -22.43 -18.81
N GLU A 51 22.22 -23.40 -19.52
CA GLU A 51 22.76 -24.75 -19.70
C GLU A 51 23.39 -24.84 -21.10
N ILE A 52 24.71 -25.01 -21.14
CA ILE A 52 25.50 -25.06 -22.37
C ILE A 52 25.65 -26.54 -22.78
N PRO A 53 25.26 -26.91 -24.02
CA PRO A 53 25.43 -28.27 -24.50
C PRO A 53 26.90 -28.57 -24.81
N ASP A 54 27.30 -29.83 -24.63
CA ASP A 54 28.64 -30.34 -24.97
C ASP A 54 28.78 -30.56 -26.49
N THR A 55 28.72 -29.45 -27.23
CA THR A 55 28.89 -29.36 -28.69
C THR A 55 29.99 -28.35 -28.99
N GLU A 56 30.60 -28.42 -30.17
CA GLU A 56 31.64 -27.46 -30.56
C GLU A 56 31.11 -26.01 -30.58
N GLN A 57 29.86 -25.82 -31.04
CA GLN A 57 29.19 -24.52 -31.01
C GLN A 57 28.97 -24.04 -29.58
N GLY A 58 28.49 -24.92 -28.69
CA GLY A 58 28.28 -24.61 -27.26
C GLY A 58 29.56 -24.20 -26.54
N LYS A 59 30.67 -24.91 -26.75
CA LYS A 59 31.98 -24.59 -26.15
C LYS A 59 32.51 -23.20 -26.57
N SER A 60 32.12 -22.72 -27.76
CA SER A 60 32.52 -21.40 -28.26
C SER A 60 31.66 -20.25 -27.71
N VAL A 61 30.51 -20.54 -27.10
CA VAL A 61 29.49 -19.52 -26.82
C VAL A 61 29.99 -18.46 -25.83
N LEU A 62 30.69 -18.87 -24.77
CA LEU A 62 31.20 -17.93 -23.76
C LEU A 62 32.20 -16.95 -24.37
N LYS A 63 33.08 -17.44 -25.26
CA LYS A 63 34.02 -16.62 -26.02
C LYS A 63 33.26 -15.62 -26.91
N ASN A 64 32.26 -16.09 -27.66
CA ASN A 64 31.48 -15.23 -28.55
C ASN A 64 30.68 -14.17 -27.79
N ILE A 65 30.16 -14.50 -26.60
CA ILE A 65 29.49 -13.55 -25.71
C ILE A 65 30.48 -12.50 -25.21
N LEU A 66 31.71 -12.90 -24.84
CA LEU A 66 32.75 -11.95 -24.42
C LEU A 66 33.11 -10.96 -25.54
N PHE A 67 33.28 -11.45 -26.78
CA PHE A 67 33.49 -10.58 -27.94
C PHE A 67 32.32 -9.65 -28.19
N LYS A 68 31.09 -10.17 -28.18
CA LYS A 68 29.90 -9.36 -28.39
C LYS A 68 29.72 -8.31 -27.29
N GLY A 69 30.00 -8.67 -26.05
CA GLY A 69 30.01 -7.74 -24.92
C GLY A 69 31.01 -6.61 -25.13
N TYR A 70 32.24 -6.93 -25.52
CA TYR A 70 33.26 -5.92 -25.84
C TYR A 70 32.84 -5.00 -27.00
N GLU A 71 32.31 -5.55 -28.09
CA GLU A 71 31.78 -4.76 -29.22
C GLU A 71 30.66 -3.79 -28.80
N LEU A 72 29.86 -4.19 -27.81
CA LEU A 72 28.75 -3.41 -27.28
C LEU A 72 29.13 -2.53 -26.08
N ASP A 73 30.42 -2.47 -25.73
CA ASP A 73 30.94 -1.72 -24.57
C ASP A 73 30.29 -2.16 -23.25
N GLN A 74 30.16 -3.48 -23.08
CA GLN A 74 29.58 -4.13 -21.91
C GLN A 74 30.63 -4.96 -21.19
N GLN A 75 30.56 -4.97 -19.86
CA GLN A 75 31.33 -5.90 -19.04
C GLN A 75 30.59 -7.22 -18.93
N VAL A 76 31.30 -8.33 -19.14
CA VAL A 76 30.73 -9.68 -19.04
C VAL A 76 31.50 -10.47 -17.98
N ARG A 77 30.77 -11.09 -17.06
CA ARG A 77 31.30 -12.02 -16.07
C ARG A 77 30.60 -13.36 -16.18
N PHE A 78 31.39 -14.43 -16.19
CA PHE A 78 30.92 -15.80 -16.16
C PHE A 78 31.13 -16.37 -14.75
N THR A 79 30.10 -17.04 -14.22
CA THR A 79 30.19 -17.76 -12.95
C THR A 79 29.68 -19.18 -13.18
N PRO A 80 30.55 -20.21 -13.12
CA PRO A 80 30.12 -21.60 -13.19
C PRO A 80 29.19 -21.92 -12.01
N VAL A 81 28.14 -22.69 -12.27
CA VAL A 81 27.18 -23.14 -11.26
C VAL A 81 27.17 -24.67 -11.26
N SER A 82 27.34 -25.28 -10.09
CA SER A 82 27.23 -26.74 -10.00
C SER A 82 25.78 -27.18 -10.16
N GLU A 83 25.55 -28.41 -10.62
CA GLU A 83 24.20 -28.96 -10.70
C GLU A 83 23.53 -29.03 -9.31
N GLU A 84 24.30 -29.32 -8.26
CA GLU A 84 23.82 -29.32 -6.87
C GLU A 84 23.34 -27.94 -6.43
N ASP A 85 24.13 -26.88 -6.66
CA ASP A 85 23.75 -25.51 -6.33
C ASP A 85 22.49 -25.07 -7.08
N TYR A 86 22.40 -25.44 -8.37
CA TYR A 86 21.21 -25.15 -9.18
C TYR A 86 19.97 -25.85 -8.62
N GLN A 87 20.05 -27.14 -8.30
CA GLN A 87 18.93 -27.89 -7.72
C GLN A 87 18.52 -27.33 -6.35
N GLN A 88 19.49 -26.91 -5.52
CA GLN A 88 19.21 -26.26 -4.24
C GLN A 88 18.50 -24.90 -4.43
N TRP A 89 18.93 -24.11 -5.41
CA TRP A 89 18.28 -22.84 -5.76
C TRP A 89 16.84 -23.04 -6.24
N VAL A 90 16.61 -24.04 -7.12
CA VAL A 90 15.26 -24.44 -7.55
C VAL A 90 14.40 -24.84 -6.35
N GLY A 91 14.93 -25.64 -5.42
CA GLY A 91 14.24 -26.02 -4.18
C GLY A 91 13.91 -24.84 -3.26
N ASN A 92 14.68 -23.76 -3.32
CA ASN A 92 14.49 -22.54 -2.53
C ASN A 92 13.48 -21.55 -3.13
N GLN A 93 12.83 -21.86 -4.27
CA GLN A 93 11.82 -21.00 -4.90
C GLN A 93 10.57 -20.71 -4.03
N GLY A 94 10.47 -21.28 -2.80
CA GLY A 94 9.30 -21.17 -1.92
C GLY A 94 9.42 -20.22 -0.71
N LYS A 95 10.51 -19.48 -0.51
CA LYS A 95 10.58 -18.54 0.63
C LYS A 95 9.49 -17.47 0.51
N LYS A 96 8.74 -17.25 1.60
CA LYS A 96 7.68 -16.24 1.66
C LYS A 96 8.21 -14.88 1.24
N ARG A 97 7.43 -14.19 0.41
CA ARG A 97 7.67 -12.81 0.01
C ARG A 97 6.80 -11.90 0.83
N HIS A 98 7.36 -10.79 1.24
CA HIS A 98 6.67 -9.75 1.96
C HIS A 98 6.99 -8.41 1.33
N ILE A 99 6.11 -7.45 1.54
CA ILE A 99 6.32 -6.06 1.18
C ILE A 99 6.44 -5.26 2.47
N VAL A 100 7.50 -4.45 2.56
CA VAL A 100 7.58 -3.32 3.48
C VAL A 100 7.32 -2.04 2.69
N THR A 101 6.30 -1.28 3.05
CA THR A 101 6.01 0.03 2.43
C THR A 101 6.32 1.13 3.44
N LEU A 102 7.19 2.06 3.07
CA LEU A 102 7.54 3.26 3.83
C LEU A 102 6.84 4.47 3.20
N LEU A 103 5.97 5.12 3.97
CA LEU A 103 5.30 6.36 3.59
C LEU A 103 5.83 7.52 4.44
N THR A 104 6.12 8.65 3.80
CA THR A 104 6.67 9.83 4.47
C THR A 104 6.42 11.08 3.63
N ARG A 105 6.53 12.28 4.21
CA ARG A 105 6.52 13.51 3.42
C ARG A 105 7.80 13.70 2.62
N LYS A 106 8.95 13.26 3.14
CA LYS A 106 10.25 13.34 2.45
C LYS A 106 11.09 12.10 2.74
N VAL A 107 11.49 11.40 1.69
CA VAL A 107 12.35 10.22 1.79
C VAL A 107 13.76 10.66 2.20
N THR A 108 14.28 10.07 3.28
CA THR A 108 15.64 10.33 3.79
C THR A 108 16.45 9.04 3.88
N ALA A 109 17.78 9.19 3.89
CA ALA A 109 18.69 8.05 4.06
C ALA A 109 18.52 7.35 5.41
N GLY A 110 18.24 8.11 6.49
CA GLY A 110 18.01 7.55 7.83
C GLY A 110 16.81 6.60 7.87
N GLN A 111 15.70 6.97 7.22
CA GLN A 111 14.52 6.09 7.13
C GLN A 111 14.83 4.79 6.37
N LEU A 112 15.51 4.89 5.22
CA LEU A 112 15.90 3.71 4.43
C LEU A 112 16.87 2.80 5.22
N GLN A 113 17.82 3.38 5.95
CA GLN A 113 18.75 2.64 6.78
C GLN A 113 18.03 1.92 7.94
N ALA A 114 17.08 2.59 8.61
CA ALA A 114 16.33 1.97 9.70
C ALA A 114 15.49 0.79 9.20
N VAL A 115 14.74 0.96 8.11
CA VAL A 115 13.93 -0.11 7.51
C VAL A 115 14.81 -1.29 7.06
N SER A 116 15.92 -1.02 6.37
CA SER A 116 16.81 -2.07 5.88
C SER A 116 17.56 -2.79 7.01
N SER A 117 17.93 -2.08 8.07
CA SER A 117 18.61 -2.65 9.24
C SER A 117 17.68 -3.57 10.03
N ILE A 118 16.42 -3.17 10.24
CA ILE A 118 15.40 -4.05 10.85
C ILE A 118 15.19 -5.27 9.96
N THR A 119 14.99 -5.08 8.65
CA THR A 119 14.79 -6.19 7.70
C THR A 119 15.92 -7.22 7.79
N ALA A 120 17.18 -6.77 7.78
CA ALA A 120 18.35 -7.62 7.91
C ALA A 120 18.46 -8.30 9.30
N LYS A 121 18.16 -7.57 10.39
CA LYS A 121 18.17 -8.09 11.76
C LYS A 121 17.26 -9.31 11.93
N TYR A 122 16.11 -9.31 11.25
CA TYR A 122 15.15 -10.42 11.28
C TYR A 122 15.38 -11.48 10.18
N GLY A 123 16.55 -11.47 9.54
CA GLY A 123 16.95 -12.51 8.57
C GLY A 123 16.21 -12.44 7.24
N LEU A 124 15.60 -11.30 6.92
CA LEU A 124 14.95 -11.07 5.64
C LEU A 124 15.94 -10.42 4.66
N ASN A 125 15.92 -10.87 3.41
CA ASN A 125 16.68 -10.27 2.33
C ASN A 125 15.80 -9.25 1.58
N ILE A 126 16.38 -8.12 1.16
CA ILE A 126 15.70 -7.18 0.26
C ILE A 126 16.04 -7.58 -1.17
N ASP A 127 15.03 -8.01 -1.92
CA ASP A 127 15.18 -8.41 -3.33
C ASP A 127 15.09 -7.20 -4.26
N HIS A 128 14.21 -6.23 -3.92
CA HIS A 128 13.97 -5.06 -4.76
C HIS A 128 13.54 -3.85 -3.92
N ILE A 129 13.86 -2.65 -4.41
CA ILE A 129 13.43 -1.38 -3.81
C ILE A 129 12.89 -0.49 -4.92
N ASP A 130 11.60 -0.18 -4.84
CA ASP A 130 10.89 0.67 -5.78
C ASP A 130 10.43 1.96 -5.11
N ARG A 131 10.42 3.05 -5.88
CA ARG A 131 9.68 4.25 -5.50
C ARG A 131 8.31 4.21 -6.18
N LEU A 132 7.25 4.07 -5.38
CA LEU A 132 5.87 4.08 -5.90
C LEU A 132 5.30 5.50 -6.04
N SER A 133 5.84 6.45 -5.27
CA SER A 133 5.49 7.87 -5.37
C SER A 133 6.11 8.55 -6.60
N GLY A 134 5.49 9.63 -7.07
CA GLY A 134 6.12 10.53 -8.03
C GLY A 134 7.44 11.13 -7.49
N ARG A 135 8.29 11.61 -8.40
CA ARG A 135 9.48 12.39 -8.03
C ARG A 135 9.06 13.82 -7.68
N MET A 136 9.68 14.39 -6.65
CA MET A 136 9.36 15.74 -6.19
C MET A 136 10.44 16.72 -6.61
N PRO A 137 10.06 17.93 -7.08
CA PRO A 137 10.98 19.05 -7.23
C PRO A 137 11.70 19.38 -5.92
N LEU A 138 12.94 19.89 -6.02
CA LEU A 138 13.79 20.19 -4.86
C LEU A 138 13.23 21.28 -3.95
N ASP A 139 12.40 22.16 -4.50
CA ASP A 139 11.73 23.28 -3.84
C ASP A 139 10.36 22.92 -3.25
N THR A 140 9.95 21.65 -3.32
CA THR A 140 8.70 21.19 -2.71
C THR A 140 8.72 21.44 -1.20
N PRO A 141 7.73 22.15 -0.64
CA PRO A 141 7.62 22.35 0.80
C PRO A 141 7.60 21.01 1.56
N ALA A 142 8.24 20.99 2.74
CA ALA A 142 8.46 19.76 3.50
C ALA A 142 7.14 19.07 3.93
N ASP A 143 6.08 19.84 4.16
CA ASP A 143 4.75 19.40 4.56
C ASP A 143 3.90 18.91 3.37
N LYS A 144 4.23 19.33 2.15
CA LYS A 144 3.48 18.97 0.93
C LYS A 144 4.07 17.78 0.17
N GLY A 145 5.21 17.28 0.64
CA GLY A 145 5.86 16.15 -0.01
C GLY A 145 5.08 14.84 0.14
N LYS A 146 5.24 13.94 -0.83
CA LYS A 146 4.65 12.60 -0.88
C LYS A 146 5.73 11.61 -1.29
N GLY A 147 6.24 10.87 -0.30
CA GLY A 147 7.24 9.82 -0.46
C GLY A 147 6.61 8.46 -0.15
N CYS A 148 6.78 7.53 -1.08
CA CYS A 148 6.42 6.13 -0.92
C CYS A 148 7.51 5.26 -1.54
N ILE A 149 8.14 4.42 -0.71
CA ILE A 149 9.15 3.44 -1.08
C ILE A 149 8.62 2.05 -0.71
N GLU A 150 8.69 1.12 -1.66
CA GLU A 150 8.35 -0.29 -1.48
C GLU A 150 9.64 -1.13 -1.45
N PHE A 151 9.78 -1.96 -0.43
CA PHE A 151 10.83 -2.97 -0.35
C PHE A 151 10.17 -4.34 -0.55
N SER A 152 10.55 -5.03 -1.61
CA SER A 152 10.21 -6.44 -1.79
C SER A 152 11.22 -7.26 -1.00
N VAL A 153 10.77 -7.96 0.04
CA VAL A 153 11.63 -8.71 0.94
C VAL A 153 11.29 -10.20 0.92
N ARG A 154 12.31 -11.05 1.05
CA ARG A 154 12.18 -12.50 1.00
C ARG A 154 12.77 -13.14 2.25
N GLY A 155 12.06 -14.11 2.80
CA GLY A 155 12.48 -14.87 3.97
C GLY A 155 11.34 -15.10 4.94
N GLU A 156 11.66 -15.73 6.06
CA GLU A 156 10.74 -15.96 7.16
C GLU A 156 11.39 -15.44 8.44
N ALA A 157 10.78 -14.42 9.03
CA ALA A 157 11.24 -13.88 10.30
C ALA A 157 10.88 -14.89 11.41
N ALA A 158 11.87 -15.24 12.23
CA ALA A 158 11.66 -16.16 13.36
C ALA A 158 10.59 -15.63 14.34
N ASP A 159 10.52 -14.31 14.52
CA ASP A 159 9.49 -13.63 15.30
C ASP A 159 8.88 -12.47 14.51
N SER A 160 7.73 -12.74 13.90
CA SER A 160 6.98 -11.73 13.12
C SER A 160 6.32 -10.66 13.98
N GLN A 161 6.02 -10.94 15.25
CA GLN A 161 5.40 -9.96 16.15
C GLN A 161 6.44 -8.94 16.61
N ALA A 162 7.62 -9.40 17.01
CA ALA A 162 8.75 -8.53 17.35
C ALA A 162 9.16 -7.66 16.16
N LEU A 163 9.23 -8.22 14.95
CA LEU A 163 9.48 -7.47 13.71
C LEU A 163 8.49 -6.31 13.52
N ARG A 164 7.19 -6.59 13.65
CA ARG A 164 6.14 -5.57 13.51
C ARG A 164 6.21 -4.51 14.62
N ALA A 165 6.48 -4.92 15.85
CA ALA A 165 6.63 -4.00 16.98
C ALA A 165 7.81 -3.04 16.79
N GLU A 166 8.94 -3.53 16.27
CA GLU A 166 10.13 -2.71 16.00
C GLU A 166 9.90 -1.74 14.84
N PHE A 167 9.23 -2.18 13.77
CA PHE A 167 8.79 -1.25 12.71
C PHE A 167 7.84 -0.18 13.25
N LEU A 168 6.90 -0.53 14.14
CA LEU A 168 6.00 0.44 14.76
C LEU A 168 6.76 1.46 15.62
N SER A 169 7.74 1.02 16.41
CA SER A 169 8.58 1.90 17.21
C SER A 169 9.36 2.90 16.34
N VAL A 170 10.00 2.42 15.26
CA VAL A 170 10.76 3.29 14.34
C VAL A 170 9.84 4.21 13.53
N ALA A 171 8.65 3.74 13.16
CA ALA A 171 7.64 4.57 12.51
C ALA A 171 7.29 5.80 13.36
N GLN A 172 7.10 5.61 14.67
CA GLN A 172 6.85 6.70 15.62
C GLN A 172 8.06 7.63 15.79
N GLU A 173 9.26 7.07 15.98
CA GLU A 173 10.48 7.85 16.19
C GLU A 173 10.81 8.74 14.98
N LEU A 174 10.64 8.21 13.76
CA LEU A 174 10.96 8.91 12.53
C LEU A 174 9.79 9.70 11.94
N ASN A 175 8.61 9.65 12.57
CA ASN A 175 7.36 10.24 12.09
C ASN A 175 7.05 9.84 10.64
N VAL A 176 6.98 8.54 10.40
CA VAL A 176 6.69 7.90 9.11
C VAL A 176 5.68 6.77 9.31
N ASP A 177 5.02 6.34 8.24
CA ASP A 177 4.21 5.12 8.28
C ASP A 177 4.99 3.95 7.65
N ILE A 178 4.94 2.79 8.31
CA ILE A 178 5.54 1.57 7.82
C ILE A 178 4.48 0.47 7.81
N ALA A 179 4.20 -0.10 6.64
CA ALA A 179 3.33 -1.25 6.49
C ALA A 179 4.14 -2.49 6.13
N PHE A 180 3.99 -3.57 6.91
CA PHE A 180 4.58 -4.88 6.62
C PHE A 180 3.48 -5.91 6.35
N GLN A 181 3.50 -6.51 5.16
CA GLN A 181 2.46 -7.46 4.73
C GLN A 181 3.05 -8.56 3.85
N GLU A 182 2.41 -9.73 3.84
CA GLU A 182 2.75 -10.79 2.91
C GLU A 182 2.39 -10.40 1.47
N ASP A 183 3.26 -10.72 0.51
CA ASP A 183 3.03 -10.46 -0.91
C ASP A 183 2.27 -11.62 -1.57
N SER A 184 0.99 -11.75 -1.22
CA SER A 184 0.12 -12.81 -1.73
C SER A 184 -0.66 -12.37 -2.98
N LEU A 185 -1.20 -13.36 -3.72
CA LEU A 185 -2.13 -13.08 -4.82
C LEU A 185 -3.35 -12.27 -4.35
N PHE A 186 -3.80 -12.48 -3.12
CA PHE A 186 -4.91 -11.73 -2.53
C PHE A 186 -4.56 -10.25 -2.34
N ARG A 187 -3.34 -9.92 -1.88
CA ARG A 187 -2.87 -8.53 -1.74
C ARG A 187 -3.01 -7.76 -3.06
N ARG A 188 -2.61 -8.39 -4.17
CA ARG A 188 -2.58 -7.77 -5.51
C ARG A 188 -3.96 -7.71 -6.19
N ASN A 189 -4.94 -8.45 -5.68
CA ASN A 189 -6.26 -8.59 -6.31
C ASN A 189 -7.42 -8.19 -5.40
N ARG A 190 -7.19 -7.25 -4.47
CA ARG A 190 -8.30 -6.62 -3.73
C ARG A 190 -9.22 -5.87 -4.71
N ARG A 191 -10.53 -5.92 -4.46
CA ARG A 191 -11.57 -5.30 -5.32
C ARG A 191 -12.65 -4.55 -4.54
N LEU A 192 -12.53 -4.47 -3.21
CA LEU A 192 -13.41 -3.73 -2.32
C LEU A 192 -12.56 -2.86 -1.39
N ALA A 193 -12.90 -1.59 -1.28
CA ALA A 193 -12.34 -0.65 -0.32
C ALA A 193 -13.47 -0.03 0.49
N VAL A 194 -13.41 -0.18 1.81
CA VAL A 194 -14.45 0.29 2.73
C VAL A 194 -13.85 1.33 3.64
N PHE A 195 -14.60 2.41 3.85
CA PHE A 195 -14.15 3.57 4.59
C PHE A 195 -15.12 3.87 5.74
N ASP A 196 -14.57 4.29 6.87
CA ASP A 196 -15.36 5.11 7.80
C ASP A 196 -15.57 6.51 7.20
N MET A 197 -16.48 7.28 7.76
CA MET A 197 -16.76 8.65 7.31
C MET A 197 -16.03 9.67 8.16
N ASP A 198 -16.47 9.84 9.41
CA ASP A 198 -15.94 10.80 10.37
C ASP A 198 -14.47 10.50 10.67
N SER A 199 -13.67 11.56 10.76
CA SER A 199 -12.20 11.49 10.96
C SER A 199 -11.43 10.58 9.99
N THR A 200 -12.03 10.24 8.84
CA THR A 200 -11.45 9.35 7.82
C THR A 200 -11.59 9.93 6.43
N LEU A 201 -12.82 10.10 5.92
CA LEU A 201 -13.09 10.77 4.64
C LEU A 201 -13.28 12.27 4.80
N ILE A 202 -13.70 12.70 5.99
CA ILE A 202 -13.87 14.09 6.37
C ILE A 202 -13.06 14.41 7.63
N GLU A 203 -12.60 15.65 7.73
CA GLU A 203 -11.79 16.15 8.84
C GLU A 203 -12.67 16.70 9.98
N ALA A 204 -13.76 15.99 10.30
CA ALA A 204 -14.73 16.39 11.32
C ALA A 204 -15.45 15.17 11.91
N GLU A 205 -16.01 15.37 13.10
CA GLU A 205 -17.03 14.53 13.70
C GLU A 205 -18.39 15.20 13.48
N VAL A 206 -19.23 14.64 12.61
CA VAL A 206 -20.49 15.29 12.20
C VAL A 206 -21.43 15.57 13.38
N ILE A 207 -21.46 14.69 14.39
CA ILE A 207 -22.31 14.87 15.57
C ILE A 207 -21.91 16.12 16.38
N ASP A 208 -20.63 16.47 16.41
CA ASP A 208 -20.14 17.66 17.10
C ASP A 208 -20.53 18.93 16.36
N GLU A 209 -20.51 18.90 15.02
CA GLU A 209 -20.99 20.02 14.20
C GLU A 209 -22.50 20.25 14.36
N LEU A 210 -23.29 19.18 14.45
CA LEU A 210 -24.71 19.27 14.79
C LEU A 210 -24.93 19.83 16.19
N ALA A 211 -24.14 19.38 17.17
CA ALA A 211 -24.22 19.85 18.54
C ALA A 211 -23.89 21.34 18.69
N LYS A 212 -22.89 21.83 17.95
CA LYS A 212 -22.57 23.27 17.86
C LYS A 212 -23.73 24.07 17.28
N ALA A 213 -24.34 23.59 16.19
CA ALA A 213 -25.51 24.24 15.59
C ALA A 213 -26.73 24.25 16.52
N ALA A 214 -26.88 23.22 17.36
CA ALA A 214 -27.93 23.12 18.38
C ALA A 214 -27.63 23.89 19.68
N GLY A 215 -26.42 24.45 19.84
CA GLY A 215 -26.01 25.14 21.07
C GLY A 215 -25.72 24.21 22.25
N VAL A 216 -25.55 22.90 22.01
CA VAL A 216 -25.31 21.85 23.03
C VAL A 216 -23.93 21.20 22.90
N GLY A 217 -23.01 21.85 22.18
CA GLY A 217 -21.66 21.33 21.89
C GLY A 217 -20.88 20.88 23.13
N GLU A 218 -20.88 21.68 24.21
CA GLU A 218 -20.19 21.34 25.45
C GLU A 218 -20.75 20.07 26.11
N GLN A 219 -22.07 19.88 26.06
CA GLN A 219 -22.73 18.72 26.64
C GLN A 219 -22.41 17.44 25.84
N VAL A 220 -22.37 17.55 24.51
CA VAL A 220 -21.99 16.44 23.63
C VAL A 220 -20.51 16.07 23.82
N SER A 221 -19.62 17.06 23.93
CA SER A 221 -18.21 16.84 24.22
C SER A 221 -18.01 16.06 25.53
N ALA A 222 -18.72 16.45 26.60
CA ALA A 222 -18.64 15.76 27.89
C ALA A 222 -19.10 14.28 27.81
N ILE A 223 -20.12 13.97 26.99
CA ILE A 223 -20.55 12.58 26.77
C ILE A 223 -19.51 11.81 25.93
N THR A 224 -18.92 12.45 24.92
CA THR A 224 -17.86 11.86 24.11
C THR A 224 -16.63 11.51 24.96
N GLU A 225 -16.20 12.42 25.85
CA GLU A 225 -15.09 12.18 26.79
C GLU A 225 -15.36 10.98 27.70
N ARG A 226 -16.57 10.88 28.27
CA ARG A 226 -16.98 9.72 29.09
C ARG A 226 -16.97 8.42 28.30
N ALA A 227 -17.41 8.44 27.04
CA ALA A 227 -17.39 7.27 26.16
C ALA A 227 -15.95 6.84 25.83
N MET A 228 -15.06 7.79 25.54
CA MET A 228 -13.64 7.53 25.30
C MET A 228 -12.90 7.04 26.56
N ALA A 229 -13.33 7.46 27.75
CA ALA A 229 -12.87 6.95 29.03
C ALA A 229 -13.38 5.51 29.34
N GLY A 230 -14.25 4.95 28.48
CA GLY A 230 -14.83 3.63 28.65
C GLY A 230 -15.99 3.58 29.64
N GLU A 231 -16.52 4.72 30.09
CA GLU A 231 -17.64 4.79 31.03
C GLU A 231 -19.00 4.52 30.37
N LEU A 232 -19.09 4.72 29.05
CA LEU A 232 -20.29 4.51 28.25
C LEU A 232 -19.97 3.62 27.06
N ASP A 233 -20.81 2.63 26.79
CA ASP A 233 -20.75 1.91 25.53
C ASP A 233 -21.15 2.82 24.35
N PHE A 234 -20.75 2.43 23.14
CA PHE A 234 -20.99 3.24 21.94
C PHE A 234 -22.49 3.54 21.73
N ARG A 235 -23.38 2.58 21.93
CA ARG A 235 -24.82 2.75 21.69
C ARG A 235 -25.43 3.69 22.71
N ALA A 236 -25.06 3.55 23.98
CA ALA A 236 -25.49 4.44 25.06
C ALA A 236 -25.01 5.87 24.80
N SER A 237 -23.73 6.05 24.51
CA SER A 237 -23.15 7.36 24.18
C SER A 237 -23.80 7.99 22.93
N PHE A 238 -24.05 7.19 21.88
CA PHE A 238 -24.72 7.67 20.68
C PHE A 238 -26.16 8.14 20.97
N LYS A 239 -26.93 7.35 21.73
CA LYS A 239 -28.29 7.70 22.15
C LYS A 239 -28.33 8.97 23.02
N GLU A 240 -27.42 9.10 23.99
CA GLU A 240 -27.33 10.29 24.83
C GLU A 240 -27.00 11.55 24.02
N ARG A 241 -26.00 11.49 23.13
CA ARG A 241 -25.64 12.63 22.28
C ARG A 241 -26.75 13.00 21.31
N LEU A 242 -27.41 12.01 20.71
CA LEU A 242 -28.51 12.24 19.78
C LEU A 242 -29.73 12.88 20.47
N ALA A 243 -30.02 12.48 21.71
CA ALA A 243 -31.12 13.06 22.50
C ALA A 243 -30.95 14.57 22.73
N LEU A 244 -29.72 15.05 22.86
CA LEU A 244 -29.41 16.49 23.00
C LEU A 244 -29.70 17.29 21.73
N LEU A 245 -29.74 16.64 20.56
CA LEU A 245 -30.04 17.28 19.28
C LEU A 245 -31.55 17.45 19.05
N LYS A 246 -32.40 16.99 19.98
CA LYS A 246 -33.86 17.11 19.85
C LYS A 246 -34.29 18.57 19.64
N GLY A 247 -35.04 18.80 18.57
CA GLY A 247 -35.55 20.12 18.20
C GLY A 247 -34.64 20.91 17.26
N LEU A 248 -33.45 20.40 16.92
CA LEU A 248 -32.59 20.99 15.90
C LEU A 248 -33.33 21.05 14.55
N ASP A 249 -33.34 22.22 13.93
CA ASP A 249 -33.97 22.45 12.64
C ASP A 249 -33.13 21.84 11.50
N VAL A 250 -33.75 21.05 10.62
CA VAL A 250 -33.02 20.35 9.55
C VAL A 250 -32.47 21.27 8.47
N SER A 251 -32.90 22.54 8.41
CA SER A 251 -32.33 23.53 7.49
C SER A 251 -30.82 23.77 7.72
N VAL A 252 -30.29 23.45 8.90
CA VAL A 252 -28.86 23.58 9.18
C VAL A 252 -28.02 22.49 8.50
N LEU A 253 -28.60 21.34 8.15
CA LEU A 253 -27.85 20.17 7.67
C LEU A 253 -27.10 20.45 6.37
N ASP A 254 -27.70 21.20 5.44
CA ASP A 254 -27.05 21.58 4.18
C ASP A 254 -25.84 22.48 4.41
N SER A 255 -25.97 23.46 5.30
CA SER A 255 -24.87 24.36 5.63
C SER A 255 -23.70 23.63 6.28
N ILE A 256 -24.00 22.69 7.18
CA ILE A 256 -22.98 21.84 7.82
C ILE A 256 -22.31 20.97 6.76
N GLY A 257 -23.10 20.26 5.93
CA GLY A 257 -22.57 19.37 4.89
C GLY A 257 -21.65 20.09 3.90
N ALA A 258 -22.02 21.30 3.49
CA ALA A 258 -21.20 22.14 2.62
C ALA A 258 -19.89 22.61 3.27
N SER A 259 -19.84 22.69 4.61
CA SER A 259 -18.65 23.10 5.36
C SER A 259 -17.66 21.96 5.62
N LEU A 260 -18.08 20.69 5.48
CA LEU A 260 -17.25 19.53 5.76
C LEU A 260 -16.08 19.44 4.77
N ARG A 261 -14.85 19.50 5.31
CA ARG A 261 -13.62 19.35 4.53
C ARG A 261 -13.32 17.87 4.33
N LEU A 262 -13.01 17.50 3.10
CA LEU A 262 -12.51 16.16 2.78
C LEU A 262 -11.07 16.02 3.25
N THR A 263 -10.73 14.84 3.74
CA THR A 263 -9.35 14.47 4.08
C THR A 263 -8.43 14.61 2.86
N GLU A 264 -7.20 15.11 3.08
CA GLU A 264 -6.19 15.27 2.03
C GLU A 264 -6.07 14.00 1.16
N GLY A 265 -6.32 14.14 -0.14
CA GLY A 265 -6.14 13.05 -1.11
C GLY A 265 -7.34 12.12 -1.28
N ALA A 266 -8.45 12.32 -0.54
CA ALA A 266 -9.67 11.50 -0.69
C ALA A 266 -10.19 11.50 -2.13
N GLU A 267 -10.29 12.66 -2.78
CA GLU A 267 -10.78 12.74 -4.17
C GLU A 267 -9.90 11.96 -5.15
N THR A 268 -8.57 12.07 -5.02
CA THR A 268 -7.61 11.31 -5.82
C THR A 268 -7.72 9.81 -5.55
N LEU A 269 -7.84 9.41 -4.29
CA LEU A 269 -7.99 8.02 -3.90
C LEU A 269 -9.22 7.37 -4.55
N PHE A 270 -10.38 8.01 -4.47
CA PHE A 270 -11.61 7.48 -5.06
C PHE A 270 -11.56 7.45 -6.59
N ALA A 271 -10.96 8.45 -7.23
CA ALA A 271 -10.73 8.44 -8.67
C ALA A 271 -9.87 7.24 -9.10
N GLU A 272 -8.78 6.96 -8.38
CA GLU A 272 -7.90 5.82 -8.68
C GLU A 272 -8.54 4.48 -8.36
N LEU A 273 -9.26 4.35 -7.24
CA LEU A 273 -10.01 3.14 -6.91
C LEU A 273 -11.03 2.79 -7.99
N LYS A 274 -11.78 3.79 -8.46
CA LYS A 274 -12.72 3.63 -9.57
C LYS A 274 -12.01 3.21 -10.85
N ARG A 275 -10.88 3.83 -11.20
CA ARG A 275 -10.06 3.47 -12.38
C ARG A 275 -9.55 2.03 -12.31
N LEU A 276 -9.21 1.56 -11.11
CA LEU A 276 -8.74 0.20 -10.86
C LEU A 276 -9.89 -0.82 -10.72
N GLY A 277 -11.15 -0.40 -10.85
CA GLY A 277 -12.31 -1.28 -10.78
C GLY A 277 -12.68 -1.74 -9.38
N TYR A 278 -12.29 -1.01 -8.33
CA TYR A 278 -12.74 -1.28 -6.97
C TYR A 278 -14.20 -0.89 -6.80
N LYS A 279 -14.91 -1.69 -6.02
CA LYS A 279 -16.12 -1.25 -5.32
C LYS A 279 -15.74 -0.48 -4.07
N THR A 280 -16.51 0.54 -3.77
CA THR A 280 -16.28 1.42 -2.62
C THR A 280 -17.52 1.49 -1.73
N ALA A 281 -17.31 1.52 -0.41
CA ALA A 281 -18.41 1.63 0.55
C ALA A 281 -18.05 2.56 1.71
N ILE A 282 -19.05 3.27 2.24
CA ILE A 282 -18.99 3.91 3.56
C ILE A 282 -19.71 3.02 4.56
N LEU A 283 -19.02 2.67 5.65
CA LEU A 283 -19.61 2.06 6.85
C LEU A 283 -19.35 2.99 8.04
N SER A 284 -20.35 3.78 8.44
CA SER A 284 -20.16 4.87 9.39
C SER A 284 -21.13 4.83 10.56
N GLY A 285 -20.65 5.27 11.74
CA GLY A 285 -21.51 5.57 12.90
C GLY A 285 -22.14 6.96 12.83
N GLY A 286 -21.77 7.79 11.85
CA GLY A 286 -22.39 9.08 11.57
C GLY A 286 -23.74 8.92 10.86
N PHE A 287 -24.20 9.98 10.20
CA PHE A 287 -25.56 10.03 9.65
C PHE A 287 -25.61 9.86 8.12
N THR A 288 -26.60 9.09 7.66
CA THR A 288 -26.87 8.77 6.25
C THR A 288 -27.01 10.02 5.37
N TYR A 289 -27.52 11.12 5.92
CA TYR A 289 -27.63 12.40 5.21
C TYR A 289 -26.29 12.86 4.64
N PHE A 290 -25.26 12.97 5.48
CA PHE A 290 -23.93 13.43 5.09
C PHE A 290 -23.18 12.38 4.28
N ALA A 291 -23.34 11.10 4.64
CA ALA A 291 -22.74 10.00 3.87
C ALA A 291 -23.24 9.96 2.42
N LYS A 292 -24.53 10.28 2.16
CA LYS A 292 -25.08 10.40 0.80
C LYS A 292 -24.53 11.60 0.03
N GLN A 293 -24.21 12.72 0.70
CA GLN A 293 -23.54 13.84 0.05
C GLN A 293 -22.13 13.45 -0.40
N LEU A 294 -21.37 12.74 0.47
CA LEU A 294 -20.05 12.19 0.12
C LEU A 294 -20.16 11.15 -1.00
N GLN A 295 -21.19 10.30 -0.98
CA GLN A 295 -21.47 9.34 -2.03
C GLN A 295 -21.62 10.02 -3.39
N ALA A 296 -22.44 11.07 -3.45
CA ALA A 296 -22.65 11.83 -4.69
C ALA A 296 -21.36 12.53 -5.15
N LYS A 297 -20.58 13.08 -4.22
CA LYS A 297 -19.34 13.82 -4.53
C LYS A 297 -18.21 12.90 -5.00
N LEU A 298 -18.02 11.76 -4.35
CA LEU A 298 -16.89 10.84 -4.60
C LEU A 298 -17.24 9.64 -5.49
N GLY A 299 -18.52 9.47 -5.84
CA GLY A 299 -19.00 8.37 -6.69
C GLY A 299 -18.95 7.00 -5.99
N ILE A 300 -19.32 6.96 -4.71
CA ILE A 300 -19.23 5.76 -3.86
C ILE A 300 -20.37 4.77 -4.19
N ASP A 301 -20.08 3.48 -4.24
CA ASP A 301 -21.07 2.47 -4.63
C ASP A 301 -22.10 2.22 -3.51
N TYR A 302 -21.65 2.10 -2.26
CA TYR A 302 -22.52 1.73 -1.13
C TYR A 302 -22.36 2.68 0.07
N VAL A 303 -23.45 2.90 0.80
CA VAL A 303 -23.47 3.70 2.03
C VAL A 303 -24.33 3.01 3.07
N PHE A 304 -23.76 2.80 4.24
CA PHE A 304 -24.45 2.36 5.44
C PHE A 304 -24.05 3.25 6.61
N ALA A 305 -25.02 3.95 7.17
CA ALA A 305 -24.84 4.87 8.29
C ALA A 305 -26.13 4.97 9.11
N ASN A 306 -26.08 5.63 10.27
CA ASN A 306 -27.26 5.84 11.11
C ASN A 306 -28.25 6.80 10.46
N GLU A 307 -29.54 6.64 10.74
CA GLU A 307 -30.56 7.60 10.32
C GLU A 307 -30.76 8.68 11.39
N LEU A 308 -30.84 9.92 10.94
CA LEU A 308 -31.26 11.04 11.77
C LEU A 308 -32.78 11.16 11.64
N GLU A 309 -33.53 10.73 12.66
CA GLU A 309 -34.99 10.79 12.61
C GLU A 309 -35.48 12.24 12.69
N VAL A 310 -36.38 12.60 11.77
CA VAL A 310 -36.91 13.96 11.61
C VAL A 310 -38.44 13.91 11.59
N LEU A 311 -39.06 14.77 12.39
CA LEU A 311 -40.50 15.00 12.38
C LEU A 311 -40.76 16.51 12.31
N ASP A 312 -41.65 16.93 11.41
CA ASP A 312 -42.03 18.35 11.20
C ASP A 312 -40.82 19.29 11.01
N GLY A 313 -39.81 18.82 10.26
CA GLY A 313 -38.58 19.58 9.97
C GLY A 313 -37.62 19.70 11.16
N LYS A 314 -37.83 18.92 12.23
CA LYS A 314 -36.96 18.92 13.42
C LYS A 314 -36.46 17.54 13.76
N VAL A 315 -35.22 17.47 14.23
CA VAL A 315 -34.61 16.23 14.74
C VAL A 315 -35.37 15.78 15.99
N THR A 316 -35.75 14.51 16.06
CA THR A 316 -36.51 13.96 17.20
C THR A 316 -35.62 13.65 18.40
N GLY A 317 -34.32 13.42 18.13
CA GLY A 317 -33.32 12.98 19.10
C GLY A 317 -33.38 11.48 19.43
N VAL A 318 -34.18 10.71 18.68
CA VAL A 318 -34.33 9.26 18.86
C VAL A 318 -33.41 8.53 17.88
N ALA A 319 -32.67 7.54 18.38
CA ALA A 319 -31.83 6.68 17.53
C ALA A 319 -32.70 5.63 16.84
N VAL A 320 -32.66 5.61 15.51
CA VAL A 320 -33.31 4.57 14.69
C VAL A 320 -32.45 3.31 14.73
N GLU A 321 -33.08 2.17 15.00
CA GLU A 321 -32.41 0.87 14.97
C GLU A 321 -32.51 0.23 13.56
N PRO A 322 -31.50 -0.55 13.13
CA PRO A 322 -30.30 -0.92 13.87
C PRO A 322 -29.22 0.18 13.83
N ILE A 323 -28.65 0.49 15.00
CA ILE A 323 -27.50 1.40 15.09
C ILE A 323 -26.25 0.76 14.46
N VAL A 324 -25.55 1.51 13.61
CA VAL A 324 -24.28 1.15 12.99
C VAL A 324 -23.14 1.33 14.00
N ASP A 325 -22.97 0.33 14.85
CA ASP A 325 -21.83 0.20 15.77
C ASP A 325 -20.67 -0.61 15.16
N ALA A 326 -19.61 -0.83 15.93
CA ALA A 326 -18.43 -1.58 15.48
C ALA A 326 -18.78 -3.00 14.97
N GLN A 327 -19.69 -3.70 15.64
CA GLN A 327 -20.10 -5.04 15.22
C GLN A 327 -20.93 -4.97 13.94
N ARG A 328 -21.86 -4.02 13.84
CA ARG A 328 -22.68 -3.84 12.63
C ARG A 328 -21.82 -3.45 11.44
N LYS A 329 -20.77 -2.63 11.60
CA LYS A 329 -19.77 -2.37 10.55
C LYS A 329 -19.08 -3.66 10.08
N ALA A 330 -18.69 -4.54 11.02
CA ALA A 330 -18.08 -5.83 10.68
C ALA A 330 -19.04 -6.78 9.96
N ASP A 331 -20.33 -6.76 10.31
CA ASP A 331 -21.35 -7.57 9.65
C ASP A 331 -21.66 -7.05 8.24
N LEU A 332 -21.82 -5.73 8.09
CA LEU A 332 -22.03 -5.06 6.80
C LEU A 332 -20.86 -5.26 5.83
N LEU A 333 -19.63 -5.43 6.32
CA LEU A 333 -18.47 -5.74 5.48
C LEU A 333 -18.56 -7.14 4.84
N LYS A 334 -19.33 -8.07 5.44
CA LYS A 334 -19.50 -9.44 4.92
C LYS A 334 -20.67 -9.59 3.94
N GLU A 335 -21.65 -8.69 4.02
CA GLU A 335 -22.82 -8.63 3.12
C GLU A 335 -22.40 -8.24 1.69
#